data_AF-A0A109K005-F1
#
_entry.id   AF-A0A109K005-F1
#
_cell.length_a   1.000
_cell.length_b   1.000
_cell.length_c   1.000
_cell.angle_alpha   90.00
_cell.angle_beta   90.00
_cell.angle_gamma   90.00
#
_symmetry.space_group_name_H-M   'P 1'
#
loop_
_entity.id
_entity.type
_entity.pdbx_description
1 polymer ?
#
loop_
_entity_poly.entity_id
_entity_poly.type
_entity_poly.pdbx_seq_one_letter_code
_entity_poly.pdbx_strand_id
1 'polypeptide(L)' 'MPALELYLPQGWEHGEQWASEDFKKGMRLHGVLPDEVRPETRLTIRGLDYIASIGPPGLEHEVFLRRA' A
#
# COMPACT_ATOMS: atom_id res chain seq x y z
N MET A 1 -2.48 -3.26 -14.91
CA MET A 1 -2.13 -2.99 -13.49
C MET A 1 -2.93 -1.80 -13.00
N PRO A 2 -3.38 -1.79 -11.72
CA PRO A 2 -4.15 -0.66 -11.18
C PRO A 2 -3.30 0.62 -11.17
N ALA A 3 -3.90 1.76 -11.52
CA ALA A 3 -3.23 3.06 -11.54
C ALA A 3 -3.11 3.65 -10.12
N LEU A 4 -2.51 2.90 -9.19
CA LEU A 4 -2.34 3.29 -7.79
C LEU A 4 -1.54 4.59 -7.63
N GLU A 5 -0.73 4.93 -8.62
CA GLU A 5 0.10 6.14 -8.66
C GLU A 5 -0.70 7.44 -8.58
N LEU A 6 -1.98 7.41 -8.97
CA LEU A 6 -2.90 8.55 -8.87
C LEU A 6 -3.25 8.93 -7.42
N TYR A 7 -2.98 8.03 -6.48
CA TYR A 7 -3.29 8.18 -5.05
C TYR A 7 -2.04 8.46 -4.21
N LEU A 8 -0.87 8.58 -4.84
CA LEU A 8 0.36 8.90 -4.13
C LEU A 8 0.38 10.38 -3.73
N PRO A 9 0.93 10.71 -2.56
CA PRO A 9 1.14 12.11 -2.19
C PRO A 9 2.09 12.80 -3.18
N GLN A 10 1.93 14.12 -3.31
CA GLN A 10 2.91 14.93 -4.02
C GLN A 10 4.29 14.78 -3.35
N GLY A 11 5.33 14.53 -4.14
CA GLY A 11 6.68 14.31 -3.61
C GLY A 11 6.92 12.90 -3.08
N TRP A 12 6.10 11.91 -3.44
CA TRP A 12 6.36 10.51 -3.11
C TRP A 12 7.80 10.07 -3.42
N GLU A 13 8.48 9.54 -2.40
CA GLU A 13 9.79 8.91 -2.50
C GLU A 13 9.67 7.40 -2.32
N HIS A 14 10.48 6.65 -3.04
CA HIS A 14 10.51 5.19 -2.90
C HIS A 14 11.24 4.79 -1.62
N GLY A 15 10.64 3.86 -0.88
CA GLY A 15 11.25 3.27 0.30
C GLY A 15 10.22 2.54 1.15
N GLU A 16 10.67 2.05 2.29
CA GLU A 16 9.79 1.49 3.30
C GLU A 16 9.08 2.62 4.05
N GLN A 17 7.75 2.61 4.07
CA GLN A 17 6.97 3.66 4.70
C GLN A 17 5.51 3.25 4.91
N TRP A 18 4.82 3.98 5.79
CA TRP A 18 3.37 3.86 5.92
C TRP A 18 2.65 4.42 4.70
N ALA A 19 1.61 3.73 4.25
CA ALA A 19 0.73 4.21 3.20
C ALA A 19 -0.10 5.40 3.70
N SER A 20 -0.22 6.45 2.90
CA SER A 20 -1.16 7.54 3.18
C SER A 20 -2.61 7.06 3.10
N GLU A 21 -3.53 7.81 3.71
CA GLU A 21 -4.97 7.52 3.64
C GLU A 21 -5.49 7.45 2.20
N ASP A 22 -5.06 8.38 1.34
CA ASP A 22 -5.44 8.38 -0.07
C ASP A 22 -4.92 7.13 -0.79
N PHE A 23 -3.69 6.70 -0.49
CA PHE A 23 -3.15 5.47 -1.06
C PHE A 23 -3.90 4.23 -0.55
N LYS A 24 -4.25 4.17 0.74
CA LYS A 24 -5.13 3.12 1.30
C LYS A 24 -6.49 3.09 0.61
N LYS A 25 -7.06 4.24 0.29
CA LYS A 25 -8.30 4.36 -0.51
C LYS A 25 -8.12 3.83 -1.93
N GLY A 26 -7.02 4.19 -2.60
CA GLY A 26 -6.66 3.64 -3.90
C GLY A 26 -6.53 2.12 -3.89
N MET A 27 -5.82 1.57 -2.90
CA MET A 27 -5.69 0.13 -2.70
C MET A 27 -7.04 -0.57 -2.52
N ARG A 28 -7.94 0.03 -1.72
CA ARG A 28 -9.31 -0.49 -1.51
C ARG A 28 -10.10 -0.51 -2.81
N LEU A 29 -10.09 0.59 -3.57
CA LEU A 29 -10.81 0.71 -4.84
C LEU A 29 -10.32 -0.29 -5.89
N HIS A 30 -9.04 -0.67 -5.81
CA HIS A 30 -8.44 -1.63 -6.73
C HIS A 30 -8.36 -3.06 -6.19
N GLY A 31 -8.93 -3.34 -5.02
CA GLY A 31 -8.97 -4.70 -4.44
C GLY A 31 -7.61 -5.24 -4.00
N VAL A 32 -6.67 -4.35 -3.67
CA VAL A 32 -5.28 -4.68 -3.28
C VAL A 32 -4.93 -4.17 -1.87
N LEU A 33 -5.93 -3.73 -1.11
CA LEU A 33 -5.74 -3.37 0.30
C LEU A 33 -5.59 -4.67 1.12
N PRO A 34 -4.53 -4.81 1.93
CA PRO A 34 -4.41 -5.94 2.85
C PRO A 34 -5.56 -5.99 3.87
N ASP A 35 -5.94 -7.20 4.28
CA ASP A 35 -6.96 -7.47 5.30
C ASP A 35 -6.57 -8.70 6.16
N GLU A 36 -7.35 -9.03 7.19
CA GLU A 36 -7.03 -10.11 8.12
C GLU A 36 -6.92 -11.50 7.44
N VAL A 37 -7.58 -11.69 6.29
CA VAL A 37 -7.54 -12.93 5.52
C VAL A 37 -6.32 -12.95 4.58
N ARG A 38 -5.98 -11.79 4.02
CA ARG A 38 -4.82 -11.57 3.16
C ARG A 38 -3.97 -10.43 3.73
N PRO A 39 -3.10 -10.72 4.72
CA PRO A 39 -2.37 -9.70 5.46
C PRO A 39 -1.24 -9.07 4.65
N GLU A 40 -0.86 -9.68 3.52
CA GLU A 40 0.09 -9.12 2.56
C GLU A 40 -0.48 -9.16 1.13
N THR A 41 -0.29 -8.08 0.38
CA THR A 41 -0.62 -8.00 -1.05
C THR A 41 0.57 -7.44 -1.82
N ARG A 42 0.82 -8.00 -3.03
CA ARG A 42 1.79 -7.45 -3.97
C ARG A 42 1.15 -6.40 -4.87
N LEU A 43 1.86 -5.30 -5.09
CA LEU A 43 1.45 -4.23 -5.97
C LEU A 43 2.67 -3.57 -6.61
N THR A 44 2.44 -2.78 -7.66
CA THR A 44 3.51 -2.04 -8.33
C THR A 44 3.23 -0.55 -8.21
N ILE A 45 4.26 0.22 -7.84
CA ILE A 45 4.24 1.68 -7.73
C ILE A 45 5.30 2.22 -8.68
N ARG A 46 4.91 2.97 -9.73
CA ARG A 46 5.85 3.57 -10.70
C ARG A 46 6.81 2.53 -11.32
N GLY A 47 6.27 1.36 -11.65
CA GLY A 47 7.02 0.25 -12.25
C GLY A 47 7.90 -0.55 -11.27
N LEU A 48 7.85 -0.27 -9.97
CA LEU A 48 8.61 -1.00 -8.96
C LEU A 48 7.69 -1.84 -8.07
N ASP A 49 8.11 -3.06 -7.75
CA ASP A 49 7.31 -3.98 -6.96
C ASP A 49 7.42 -3.72 -5.44
N TYR A 50 6.26 -3.81 -4.80
CA TYR A 50 6.05 -3.59 -3.39
C TYR A 50 5.20 -4.70 -2.78
N ILE A 51 5.39 -4.88 -1.48
CA ILE A 51 4.49 -5.61 -0.61
C ILE A 51 3.83 -4.59 0.30
N ALA A 52 2.49 -4.56 0.26
CA ALA A 52 1.66 -3.88 1.25
C ALA A 52 1.25 -4.90 2.32
N SER A 53 1.44 -4.56 3.58
CA SER A 53 1.03 -5.41 4.70
C SER A 53 0.24 -4.65 5.75
N ILE A 54 -0.60 -5.35 6.51
CA ILE A 54 -1.22 -4.79 7.73
C ILE A 54 -0.12 -4.38 8.71
N GLY A 55 -0.34 -3.30 9.45
CA GLY A 55 0.50 -2.91 10.57
C GLY A 55 0.57 -3.96 11.71
N PRO A 56 1.48 -3.79 12.67
CA PRO A 56 1.57 -4.66 13.84
C PRO A 56 0.31 -4.52 14.73
N PRO A 57 0.12 -5.41 15.73
CA PRO A 57 -0.99 -5.33 16.65
C PRO A 57 -1.16 -3.93 17.28
N GLY A 58 -2.38 -3.39 17.27
CA GLY A 58 -2.71 -2.02 17.66
C GLY A 58 -2.63 -0.98 16.53
N LEU A 59 -2.09 -1.35 15.37
CA LEU A 59 -2.00 -0.55 14.15
C LEU A 59 -2.57 -1.29 12.93
N GLU A 60 -3.54 -2.17 13.12
CA GLU A 60 -4.13 -2.99 12.05
C GLU A 60 -4.90 -2.17 11.01
N HIS A 61 -5.24 -0.92 11.34
CA HIS A 61 -5.83 0.06 10.42
C HIS A 61 -4.79 0.74 9.52
N GLU A 62 -3.50 0.56 9.82
CA GLU A 62 -2.39 1.06 9.02
C GLU A 62 -1.89 0.01 8.03
N VAL A 63 -1.31 0.52 6.94
CA VAL A 63 -0.69 -0.32 5.91
C VAL A 63 0.75 0.09 5.74
N PHE A 64 1.66 -0.88 5.88
CA PHE A 64 3.08 -0.67 5.65
C PHE A 64 3.45 -1.10 4.23
N LEU A 65 4.28 -0.30 3.56
CA LEU A 65 4.80 -0.57 2.23
C LEU A 65 6.28 -0.90 2.35
N ARG A 66 6.72 -2.00 1.75
CA ARG A 66 8.13 -2.38 1.62
C ARG A 66 8.44 -2.89 0.22
N ARG A 67 9.71 -2.85 -0.17
CA ARG A 67 10.17 -3.41 -1.44
C ARG A 67 9.97 -4.93 -1.44
N ALA A 68 9.52 -5.46 -2.57
CA ALA A 68 9.43 -6.90 -2.81
C ALA A 68 10.80 -7.52 -3.10
#